data_AF-A0A3D0RH68-F1
#
_entry.id   AF-A0A3D0RH68-F1
#
_cell.length_a   1.000
_cell.length_b   1.000
_cell.length_c   1.000
_cell.angle_alpha   90.00
_cell.angle_beta   90.00
_cell.angle_gamma   90.00
#
_symmetry.space_group_name_H-M   'P 1'
#
loop_
_entity.id
_entity.type
_entity.pdbx_description
1 polymer ?
#
loop_
_entity_poly.entity_id
_entity_poly.type
_entity_poly.pdbx_seq_one_letter_code
_entity_poly.pdbx_strand_id
1 'polypeptide(L)'
;DEEIQSAIKGVYKGSSYLLDPHGACAYLALKKGRKAGEAGIFLATAHPAKFKETVESCIAKEIEIPKGLGAFMKQKKQSYPLPRNFAAFKKALINLS
;
A
#
# COMPACT_ATOMS: atom_id res chain seq x y z
N ASP A 1 -6.41 -10.97 -5.75
CA ASP A 1 -6.73 -9.53 -5.57
C ASP A 1 -8.17 -9.24 -5.20
N GLU A 2 -9.17 -9.96 -5.74
CA GLU A 2 -10.59 -9.72 -5.43
C GLU A 2 -10.94 -9.80 -3.92
N GLU A 3 -10.33 -10.73 -3.18
CA GLU A 3 -10.51 -10.83 -1.72
C GLU A 3 -10.02 -9.57 -0.99
N ILE A 4 -8.88 -9.01 -1.41
CA ILE A 4 -8.30 -7.79 -0.84
C ILE A 4 -9.23 -6.60 -1.10
N GLN A 5 -9.71 -6.46 -2.33
CA GLN A 5 -10.64 -5.39 -2.70
C GLN A 5 -11.96 -5.50 -1.91
N SER A 6 -12.50 -6.72 -1.80
CA SER A 6 -13.70 -7.01 -1.02
C SER A 6 -13.52 -6.71 0.47
N ALA A 7 -12.34 -7.01 1.02
CA ALA A 7 -12.01 -6.71 2.41
C ALA A 7 -11.92 -5.19 2.64
N ILE A 8 -11.23 -4.44 1.77
CA ILE A 8 -11.15 -2.97 1.86
C ILE A 8 -12.56 -2.38 1.86
N LYS A 9 -13.40 -2.76 0.88
CA LYS A 9 -14.78 -2.29 0.76
C LYS A 9 -15.63 -2.67 1.98
N GLY A 10 -15.54 -3.92 2.43
CA GLY A 10 -16.33 -4.44 3.55
C GLY A 10 -15.98 -3.78 4.89
N VAL A 11 -14.69 -3.62 5.18
CA VAL A 11 -14.23 -2.95 6.40
C VAL A 11 -14.60 -1.46 6.37
N TYR A 12 -14.37 -0.78 5.25
CA TYR A 12 -14.76 0.63 5.13
C TYR A 12 -16.27 0.83 5.32
N LYS A 13 -17.11 -0.02 4.72
CA LYS A 13 -18.58 0.04 4.92
C LYS A 13 -19.00 -0.24 6.37
N GLY A 14 -18.30 -1.15 7.05
CA GLY A 14 -18.69 -1.62 8.39
C GLY A 14 -18.15 -0.76 9.55
N SER A 15 -17.00 -0.10 9.39
CA SER A 15 -16.33 0.62 10.47
C SER A 15 -15.84 2.02 10.10
N SER A 16 -15.99 2.44 8.83
CA SER A 16 -15.34 3.64 8.28
C SER A 16 -13.80 3.62 8.37
N TYR A 17 -13.19 2.49 8.73
CA TYR A 17 -11.75 2.32 8.72
C TYR A 17 -11.29 1.96 7.31
N LEU A 18 -10.32 2.70 6.79
CA LEU A 18 -9.81 2.51 5.44
C LEU A 18 -8.49 1.72 5.47
N LEU A 19 -8.52 0.52 4.90
CA LEU A 19 -7.35 -0.34 4.76
C LEU A 19 -6.54 0.02 3.50
N ASP A 20 -5.22 -0.10 3.60
CA ASP A 20 -4.38 -0.29 2.43
C ASP A 20 -4.38 -1.79 2.02
N PRO A 21 -3.90 -2.14 0.81
CA PRO A 21 -3.88 -3.53 0.36
C PRO A 21 -3.10 -4.48 1.29
N HIS A 22 -2.03 -4.01 1.93
CA HIS A 22 -1.20 -4.84 2.84
C HIS A 22 -1.93 -5.10 4.16
N GLY A 23 -2.53 -4.07 4.75
CA GLY A 23 -3.35 -4.16 5.95
C GLY A 23 -4.58 -5.04 5.72
N ALA A 24 -5.20 -4.98 4.52
CA ALA A 24 -6.29 -5.87 4.16
C ALA A 24 -5.87 -7.35 4.11
N CYS A 25 -4.67 -7.64 3.60
CA CYS A 25 -4.09 -8.99 3.63
C CYS A 25 -3.91 -9.48 5.08
N ALA A 26 -3.29 -8.67 5.93
CA ALA A 26 -3.07 -9.01 7.33
C ALA A 26 -4.39 -9.16 8.12
N TYR A 27 -5.37 -8.29 7.85
CA TYR A 27 -6.71 -8.37 8.42
C TYR A 27 -7.41 -9.68 8.06
N LEU A 28 -7.35 -10.10 6.79
CA LEU A 28 -7.94 -11.36 6.34
C LEU A 28 -7.28 -12.57 7.00
N ALA A 29 -5.95 -12.59 7.08
CA ALA A 29 -5.20 -13.65 7.75
C ALA A 29 -5.58 -13.75 9.23
N LEU A 30 -5.63 -12.62 9.93
CA LEU A 30 -6.07 -12.56 11.32
C LEU A 30 -7.53 -13.04 11.47
N LYS A 31 -8.44 -12.58 10.61
CA LYS A 31 -9.86 -12.97 10.64
C LYS A 31 -10.05 -14.46 10.44
N LYS A 32 -9.23 -15.10 9.60
CA LYS A 32 -9.26 -16.54 9.34
C LYS A 32 -8.65 -17.37 10.49
N GLY A 33 -7.59 -16.86 11.12
CA GLY A 33 -6.80 -17.62 12.11
C GLY A 33 -7.18 -17.39 13.58
N ARG A 34 -7.89 -16.31 13.90
CA ARG A 34 -8.21 -15.94 15.29
C ARG A 34 -9.24 -16.88 15.91
N LYS A 35 -8.97 -17.37 17.13
CA LYS A 35 -9.89 -18.21 17.89
C LYS A 35 -10.86 -17.37 18.74
N ALA A 36 -11.93 -18.01 19.21
CA ALA A 36 -12.87 -17.37 20.12
C ALA A 36 -12.18 -16.97 21.42
N GLY A 37 -12.44 -15.74 21.89
CA GLY A 37 -11.83 -15.18 23.11
C GLY A 37 -10.47 -14.52 22.92
N GLU A 38 -9.84 -14.61 21.74
CA GLU A 38 -8.55 -13.97 21.47
C GLU A 38 -8.70 -12.50 21.02
N ALA A 39 -7.82 -11.64 21.55
CA ALA A 39 -7.59 -10.31 21.00
C ALA A 39 -6.71 -10.43 19.74
N GLY A 40 -7.08 -9.74 18.67
CA GLY A 40 -6.34 -9.76 17.41
C GLY A 40 -5.80 -8.38 17.07
N ILE A 41 -4.51 -8.31 16.73
CA ILE A 41 -3.84 -7.11 16.24
C ILE A 41 -3.22 -7.45 14.89
N PHE A 42 -3.45 -6.61 13.88
CA PHE A 42 -2.79 -6.69 12.58
C PHE A 42 -2.04 -5.38 12.33
N LEU A 43 -0.95 -5.45 11.55
CA LEU A 43 -0.13 -4.29 11.24
C LEU A 43 -0.54 -3.71 9.90
N ALA A 44 -1.06 -2.49 9.91
CA ALA A 44 -1.25 -1.69 8.69
C ALA A 44 0.09 -1.05 8.33
N THR A 45 0.82 -1.65 7.39
CA THR A 45 2.22 -1.29 7.09
C THR A 45 2.36 -0.06 6.20
N ALA A 46 1.26 0.43 5.60
CA ALA A 46 1.26 1.64 4.81
C ALA A 46 -0.04 2.43 4.95
N HIS A 47 0.07 3.73 4.67
CA HIS A 47 -1.09 4.60 4.54
C HIS A 47 -1.85 4.28 3.23
N PRO A 48 -3.20 4.25 3.19
CA PRO A 48 -3.99 3.96 1.99
C PRO A 48 -3.65 4.86 0.79
N ALA A 49 -3.29 6.13 1.05
CA ALA A 49 -2.85 7.08 0.03
C ALA A 49 -1.62 6.64 -0.79
N LYS A 50 -0.80 5.69 -0.32
CA LYS A 50 0.30 5.11 -1.13
C LYS A 50 -0.22 4.23 -2.28
N PHE A 51 -1.47 3.80 -2.21
CA PHE A 51 -2.16 2.94 -3.18
C PHE A 51 -3.49 3.56 -3.61
N LYS A 52 -3.50 4.90 -3.80
CA LYS A 52 -4.69 5.73 -4.02
C LYS A 52 -5.65 5.12 -5.04
N GLU A 53 -5.20 4.83 -6.25
CA GLU A 53 -6.05 4.31 -7.33
C GLU A 53 -6.77 2.99 -6.95
N THR A 54 -6.03 2.05 -6.35
CA THR A 54 -6.59 0.78 -5.88
C THR A 54 -7.61 1.00 -4.77
N VAL A 55 -7.31 1.86 -3.81
CA VAL A 55 -8.20 2.10 -2.67
C VAL A 55 -9.48 2.83 -3.11
N GLU A 56 -9.35 3.88 -3.93
CA GLU A 56 -10.49 4.67 -4.42
C GLU A 56 -11.44 3.84 -5.29
N SER A 57 -10.90 2.96 -6.14
CA SER A 57 -11.72 2.04 -6.93
C SER A 57 -12.49 1.04 -6.05
N CYS A 58 -11.92 0.58 -4.93
CA CYS A 58 -12.60 -0.33 -4.00
C CYS A 58 -13.79 0.34 -3.29
N ILE A 59 -13.68 1.63 -2.96
CA ILE A 59 -14.68 2.37 -2.17
C ILE A 59 -15.55 3.32 -3.01
N ALA A 60 -15.28 3.44 -4.31
CA ALA A 60 -15.90 4.37 -5.24
C ALA A 60 -15.92 5.83 -4.72
N LYS A 61 -14.82 6.26 -4.10
CA LYS A 61 -14.67 7.60 -3.50
C LYS A 61 -13.22 8.04 -3.55
N GLU A 62 -12.99 9.33 -3.77
CA GLU A 62 -11.67 9.93 -3.65
C GLU A 62 -11.18 10.00 -2.19
N ILE A 63 -9.88 9.83 -2.01
CA ILE A 63 -9.22 9.92 -0.70
C ILE A 63 -8.23 11.09 -0.68
N GLU A 64 -8.18 11.79 0.45
CA GLU A 64 -7.24 12.88 0.65
C GLU A 64 -5.81 12.32 0.76
N ILE A 65 -4.89 12.94 0.01
CA ILE A 65 -3.47 12.65 0.13
C ILE A 65 -2.92 13.50 1.30
N PRO A 66 -2.32 12.90 2.34
CA PRO A 66 -1.72 13.66 3.42
C PRO A 66 -0.69 14.67 2.91
N LYS A 67 -0.69 15.88 3.46
CA LYS A 67 0.18 17.00 3.02
C LYS A 67 1.64 16.61 2.83
N GLY A 68 2.20 15.82 3.77
CA GLY A 68 3.58 15.33 3.69
C GLY A 68 3.83 14.48 2.44
N LEU A 69 2.95 13.50 2.17
CA LEU A 69 3.06 12.65 0.97
C LEU A 69 2.84 13.47 -0.31
N GLY A 70 1.85 14.37 -0.30
CA GLY A 70 1.54 15.24 -1.44
C GLY A 70 2.70 16.16 -1.82
N ALA A 71 3.53 16.60 -0.86
CA ALA A 71 4.73 17.38 -1.14
C ALA A 71 5.78 16.58 -1.95
N PHE A 72 6.01 15.31 -1.60
CA PHE A 72 6.96 14.44 -2.31
C PHE A 72 6.48 14.08 -3.72
N MET A 73 5.18 13.87 -3.91
CA MET A 73 4.62 13.52 -5.22
C MET A 73 4.78 14.62 -6.29
N LYS A 74 5.01 15.87 -5.88
CA LYS A 74 5.24 17.00 -6.80
C LYS A 74 6.70 17.11 -7.26
N GLN A 75 7.63 16.38 -6.66
CA GLN A 75 9.04 16.45 -7.02
C GLN A 75 9.29 15.77 -8.37
N LYS A 76 10.28 16.29 -9.11
CA LYS A 76 10.71 15.67 -10.37
C LYS A 76 11.37 14.33 -10.05
N LYS A 77 10.80 13.24 -10.56
CA LYS A 77 11.38 11.91 -10.45
C LYS A 77 12.78 11.90 -11.07
N GLN A 78 13.77 11.50 -10.29
CA GLN A 78 15.14 11.22 -10.75
C GLN A 78 15.37 9.71 -10.68
N SER A 79 15.27 9.05 -11.82
CA SER A 79 15.48 7.60 -11.94
C SER A 79 16.24 7.29 -13.22
N TYR A 80 17.28 6.46 -13.12
CA TYR A 80 18.09 6.02 -14.25
C TYR A 80 17.67 4.62 -14.68
N PRO A 81 17.18 4.43 -15.92
CA PRO A 81 16.86 3.11 -16.42
C PRO A 81 18.15 2.30 -16.63
N LEU A 82 18.18 1.07 -16.12
CA LEU A 82 19.32 0.16 -16.25
C LEU A 82 18.85 -1.21 -16.72
N PRO A 83 19.64 -1.91 -17.56
CA PRO A 83 19.34 -3.29 -17.93
C PRO A 83 19.49 -4.20 -16.70
N ARG A 84 18.82 -5.35 -16.71
CA ARG A 84 18.96 -6.41 -15.71
C ARG A 84 20.32 -7.13 -15.88
N ASN A 85 21.41 -6.40 -15.65
CA ASN A 85 22.78 -6.86 -15.84
C ASN A 85 23.67 -6.30 -14.71
N PHE A 86 24.39 -7.18 -14.03
CA PHE A 86 25.21 -6.81 -12.88
C PHE A 86 26.37 -5.87 -13.24
N ALA A 87 27.06 -6.11 -14.36
CA ALA A 87 28.19 -5.28 -14.79
C ALA A 87 27.72 -3.85 -15.13
N ALA A 88 26.58 -3.71 -15.81
CA ALA A 88 25.96 -2.42 -16.09
C ALA A 88 25.54 -1.69 -14.81
N PHE A 89 24.93 -2.40 -13.85
CA PHE A 89 24.55 -1.84 -12.55
C PHE A 89 25.77 -1.36 -11.75
N LYS A 90 26.83 -2.18 -11.64
CA LYS A 90 28.07 -1.83 -10.95
C LYS A 90 28.72 -0.59 -11.56
N LYS A 91 28.81 -0.54 -12.90
CA LYS A 91 29.38 0.61 -13.63
C LYS A 91 28.57 1.88 -13.37
N ALA A 92 27.23 1.79 -13.42
CA ALA A 92 26.37 2.92 -13.13
C ALA A 92 26.58 3.44 -11.71
N LEU A 93 26.59 2.55 -10.71
CA LEU A 93 26.75 2.93 -9.30
C LEU A 93 28.08 3.65 -9.02
N ILE A 94 29.19 3.16 -9.59
CA ILE A 94 30.51 3.76 -9.41
C ILE A 94 30.61 5.13 -10.10
N ASN A 95 29.93 5.31 -11.22
CA ASN A 95 29.99 6.54 -12.02
C ASN A 95 28.92 7.57 -11.66
N LEU A 96 28.05 7.29 -10.68
CA LEU A 96 26.95 8.16 -10.24
C LEU A 96 27.37 9.23 -9.21
N SER A 97 28.68 9.44 -9.01
CA SER A 97 29.25 10.49 -8.14
C SER A 97 29.20 11.88 -8.78
#